data_AF-A0A1W5ZWB5-F1
#
_entry.id   AF-A0A1W5ZWB5-F1
#
_cell.length_a   1.000
_cell.length_b   1.000
_cell.length_c   1.000
_cell.angle_alpha   90.00
_cell.angle_beta   90.00
_cell.angle_gamma   90.00
#
_symmetry.space_group_name_H-M   'P 1'
#
loop_
_entity.id
_entity.type
_entity.pdbx_description
1 polymer ?
#
loop_
_entity_poly.entity_id
_entity_poly.type
_entity_poly.pdbx_seq_one_letter_code
_entity_poly.pdbx_strand_id
1 'polypeptide(L)'
;MQDMSTLTVPSDLWPVADFFFQGLGNEINLNNENEVSMLFRSFMLLYLTVVILTIITFKLGFARKLPLIKNIVVYTVLIIGTFILTLILGLNLPLPESLFVAAIILGVYRLRLHRERGASQNES
;
A
#
# COMPACT_ATOMS: atom_id res chain seq x y z
N MET A 1 36.34 7.01 -7.25
CA MET A 1 35.32 7.18 -8.30
C MET A 1 34.13 6.34 -7.87
N GLN A 2 33.01 6.96 -7.50
CA GLN A 2 31.80 6.19 -7.17
C GLN A 2 31.27 5.64 -8.48
N ASP A 3 31.19 4.31 -8.61
CA ASP A 3 30.56 3.68 -9.76
C ASP A 3 29.08 4.09 -9.77
N MET A 4 28.74 5.10 -10.57
CA MET A 4 27.36 5.58 -10.79
C MET A 4 26.44 4.50 -11.38
N SER A 5 26.96 3.31 -11.65
CA SER A 5 26.24 2.12 -12.09
C SER A 5 25.71 1.26 -10.95
N THR A 6 25.97 1.57 -9.68
CA THR A 6 25.42 0.79 -8.55
C THR A 6 24.50 1.64 -7.68
N LEU A 7 23.24 1.20 -7.53
CA LEU A 7 22.28 1.74 -6.57
C LEU A 7 22.41 0.99 -5.24
N THR A 8 22.70 1.72 -4.17
CA THR A 8 22.66 1.18 -2.82
C THR A 8 21.23 1.24 -2.30
N VAL A 9 20.70 0.09 -1.88
CA VAL A 9 19.37 0.00 -1.26
C VAL A 9 19.56 0.03 0.26
N PRO A 10 18.80 0.84 1.00
CA PRO A 10 18.84 0.82 2.47
C PRO A 10 18.50 -0.58 2.98
N SER A 11 19.28 -1.11 3.93
CA SER A 11 19.05 -2.42 4.54
C SER A 11 18.07 -2.39 5.72
N ASP A 12 17.71 -1.20 6.20
CA ASP A 12 16.75 -0.99 7.30
C ASP A 12 15.33 -0.76 6.77
N LEU A 13 14.85 -1.69 5.96
CA LEU A 13 13.50 -1.63 5.39
C LEU A 13 12.45 -2.07 6.42
N TRP A 14 11.24 -1.54 6.29
CA TRP A 14 10.09 -2.04 7.04
C TRP A 14 9.71 -3.46 6.61
N PRO A 15 9.13 -4.31 7.48
CA PRO A 15 8.95 -5.74 7.21
C PRO A 15 8.25 -6.06 5.88
N VAL A 16 7.24 -5.28 5.48
CA VAL A 16 6.56 -5.50 4.19
C VAL A 16 7.47 -5.09 3.03
N ALA A 17 8.19 -3.98 3.15
CA ALA A 17 9.17 -3.58 2.14
C ALA A 17 10.33 -4.59 2.07
N ASP A 18 10.91 -4.97 3.21
CA ASP A 18 11.95 -5.98 3.33
C ASP A 18 11.53 -7.27 2.63
N PHE A 19 10.32 -7.78 2.87
CA PHE A 19 9.81 -8.97 2.18
C PHE A 19 9.85 -8.88 0.64
N PHE A 20 9.51 -7.72 0.07
CA PHE A 20 9.55 -7.53 -1.39
C PHE A 20 10.97 -7.28 -1.91
N PHE A 21 11.82 -6.63 -1.12
CA PHE A 21 13.19 -6.28 -1.51
C PHE A 21 14.25 -7.30 -1.04
N GLN A 22 13.89 -8.34 -0.29
CA GLN A 22 14.81 -9.35 0.26
C GLN A 22 15.63 -10.08 -0.81
N GLY A 23 15.11 -10.17 -2.04
CA GLY A 23 15.81 -10.77 -3.18
C GLY A 23 16.79 -9.84 -3.88
N LEU A 24 16.84 -8.57 -3.48
CA LEU A 24 17.68 -7.52 -4.04
C LEU A 24 18.84 -7.31 -3.07
N GLY A 25 20.06 -7.63 -3.50
CA GLY A 25 21.24 -7.41 -2.67
C GLY A 25 21.41 -5.94 -2.27
N ASN A 26 22.26 -5.66 -1.28
CA ASN A 26 22.56 -4.30 -0.79
C ASN A 26 23.04 -3.34 -1.90
N GLU A 27 23.56 -3.88 -3.00
CA GLU A 27 24.10 -3.15 -4.13
C GLU A 27 23.47 -3.71 -5.41
N ILE A 28 22.76 -2.85 -6.14
CA ILE A 28 22.14 -3.20 -7.42
C ILE A 28 22.93 -2.56 -8.55
N ASN A 29 23.47 -3.38 -9.43
CA ASN A 29 24.15 -2.94 -10.64
C ASN A 29 23.14 -2.60 -11.75
N LEU A 30 23.00 -1.32 -12.06
CA LEU A 30 22.17 -0.76 -13.12
C LEU A 30 22.61 -1.15 -14.54
N ASN A 31 23.84 -1.66 -14.69
CA ASN A 31 24.35 -2.19 -15.96
C ASN A 31 23.89 -3.64 -16.20
N ASN A 32 23.41 -4.34 -15.15
CA ASN A 32 22.91 -5.70 -15.27
C ASN A 32 21.39 -5.69 -15.47
N GLU A 33 20.93 -6.01 -16.68
CA GLU A 33 19.50 -6.05 -17.02
C GLU A 33 18.70 -6.95 -16.07
N ASN A 34 19.31 -8.04 -15.56
CA ASN A 34 18.65 -8.96 -14.65
C ASN A 34 18.36 -8.33 -13.29
N GLU A 35 19.30 -7.58 -12.72
CA GLU A 35 19.12 -6.95 -11.41
C GLU A 35 18.12 -5.79 -11.48
N VAL A 36 18.18 -5.02 -12.57
CA VAL A 36 17.21 -3.98 -12.88
C VAL A 36 15.80 -4.58 -13.01
N SER A 37 15.66 -5.74 -13.67
CA SER A 37 14.36 -6.41 -13.79
C SER A 37 13.78 -6.86 -12.44
N MET A 38 14.63 -7.35 -11.53
CA MET A 38 14.19 -7.75 -10.19
C MET A 38 13.78 -6.52 -9.35
N LEU A 39 14.49 -5.40 -9.48
CA LEU A 39 14.12 -4.14 -8.83
C LEU A 39 12.73 -3.69 -9.25
N PHE A 40 12.50 -3.61 -10.55
CA PHE A 40 11.20 -3.18 -11.09
C PHE A 40 10.08 -4.13 -10.66
N ARG A 41 10.33 -5.44 -10.66
CA ARG A 41 9.34 -6.43 -10.21
C ARG A 41 8.97 -6.24 -8.76
N SER A 42 9.95 -6.06 -7.88
CA SER A 42 9.75 -5.87 -6.44
C SER A 42 8.98 -4.58 -6.15
N PHE A 43 9.38 -3.48 -6.79
CA PHE A 43 8.68 -2.20 -6.70
C PHE A 43 7.22 -2.30 -7.19
N MET A 44 6.98 -3.00 -8.30
CA MET A 44 5.64 -3.18 -8.85
C MET A 44 4.74 -4.00 -7.91
N LEU A 45 5.26 -5.06 -7.30
CA LEU A 45 4.53 -5.86 -6.32
C LEU A 45 4.19 -5.06 -5.05
N LEU A 46 5.13 -4.27 -4.53
CA LEU A 46 4.89 -3.39 -3.40
C LEU A 46 3.83 -2.34 -3.76
N TYR A 47 3.96 -1.68 -4.91
CA TYR A 47 2.99 -0.70 -5.40
C TYR A 47 1.59 -1.31 -5.52
N LEU A 48 1.47 -2.50 -6.12
CA LEU A 48 0.19 -3.20 -6.25
C LEU A 48 -0.42 -3.51 -4.89
N THR A 49 0.40 -3.96 -3.94
CA THR A 49 -0.03 -4.25 -2.56
C THR A 49 -0.57 -2.99 -1.88
N VAL A 50 0.17 -1.88 -1.92
CA VAL A 50 -0.27 -0.61 -1.35
C VAL A 50 -1.57 -0.16 -2.01
N VAL A 51 -1.69 -0.18 -3.34
CA VAL A 51 -2.92 0.19 -4.05
C VAL A 51 -4.11 -0.65 -3.60
N ILE A 52 -3.96 -1.98 -3.50
CA ILE A 52 -5.04 -2.86 -3.02
C ILE A 52 -5.44 -2.50 -1.60
N LEU A 53 -4.47 -2.34 -0.69
CA LEU A 53 -4.74 -1.95 0.69
C LEU A 53 -5.45 -0.59 0.75
N THR A 54 -5.02 0.40 -0.03
CA THR A 54 -5.64 1.73 -0.06
C THR A 54 -7.09 1.64 -0.53
N ILE A 55 -7.37 0.82 -1.55
CA ILE A 55 -8.73 0.60 -2.05
C ILE A 55 -9.61 -0.03 -0.97
N ILE A 56 -9.09 -1.05 -0.26
CA ILE A 56 -9.80 -1.71 0.85
C ILE A 56 -10.10 -0.68 1.94
N THR A 57 -9.09 0.04 2.42
CA THR A 57 -9.21 1.07 3.46
C THR A 57 -10.20 2.16 3.05
N PHE A 58 -10.16 2.62 1.79
CA PHE A 58 -11.10 3.61 1.29
C PHE A 58 -12.54 3.08 1.30
N LYS A 59 -12.76 1.87 0.78
CA LYS A 59 -14.09 1.23 0.74
C LYS A 59 -14.65 0.97 2.14
N LEU A 60 -13.77 0.69 3.11
CA LEU A 60 -14.12 0.43 4.50
C LEU A 60 -14.38 1.73 5.27
N GLY A 61 -13.51 2.72 5.10
CA GLY A 61 -13.54 4.04 5.73
C GLY A 61 -14.69 4.92 5.27
N PHE A 62 -14.99 4.94 3.97
CA PHE A 62 -15.96 5.90 3.48
C PHE A 62 -17.40 5.46 3.63
N ALA A 63 -17.73 4.15 3.72
CA ALA A 63 -19.08 3.60 3.93
C ALA A 63 -20.25 4.36 3.24
N ARG A 64 -19.98 5.11 2.16
CA ARG A 64 -20.90 6.02 1.50
C ARG A 64 -21.15 5.46 0.12
N LYS A 65 -22.43 5.36 -0.27
CA LYS A 65 -22.83 5.11 -1.64
C LYS A 65 -22.35 6.29 -2.49
N LEU A 66 -21.13 6.19 -3.02
CA LEU A 66 -20.57 7.21 -3.89
C LEU A 66 -21.19 7.03 -5.28
N PRO A 67 -21.79 8.07 -5.87
CA PRO A 67 -22.27 8.02 -7.25
C PRO A 67 -21.10 7.67 -8.18
N LEU A 68 -21.37 6.88 -9.24
CA LEU A 68 -20.37 6.25 -10.11
C LEU A 68 -19.28 7.23 -10.59
N ILE A 69 -19.65 8.46 -10.93
CA ILE A 69 -18.71 9.52 -11.35
C ILE A 69 -17.70 9.90 -10.24
N LYS A 70 -18.13 9.97 -8.97
CA LYS A 70 -17.23 10.31 -7.85
C LYS A 70 -16.27 9.16 -7.56
N ASN A 71 -16.68 7.93 -7.81
CA ASN A 71 -15.84 6.76 -7.64
C ASN A 71 -14.64 6.78 -8.61
N ILE A 72 -14.88 7.19 -9.87
CA ILE A 72 -13.81 7.33 -10.88
C ILE A 72 -12.79 8.39 -10.43
N VAL A 73 -13.24 9.58 -10.02
CA VAL A 73 -12.34 10.64 -9.53
C VAL A 73 -11.52 10.17 -8.34
N VAL A 74 -12.16 9.51 -7.36
CA VAL A 74 -11.46 8.95 -6.20
C VAL A 74 -10.41 7.94 -6.65
N TYR A 75 -10.76 6.94 -7.47
CA TYR A 75 -9.79 5.93 -7.89
C TYR A 75 -8.62 6.53 -8.66
N THR A 76 -8.86 7.55 -9.50
CA THR A 76 -7.80 8.28 -10.18
C THR A 76 -6.87 8.98 -9.19
N VAL A 77 -7.44 9.73 -8.22
CA VAL A 77 -6.66 10.37 -7.16
C VAL A 77 -5.94 9.34 -6.29
N LEU A 78 -6.55 8.18 -6.06
CA LEU A 78 -5.97 7.08 -5.30
C LEU A 78 -4.74 6.52 -6.00
N ILE A 79 -4.85 6.17 -7.28
CA ILE A 79 -3.74 5.63 -8.08
C ILE A 79 -2.60 6.64 -8.12
N ILE A 80 -2.89 7.91 -8.44
CA ILE A 80 -1.89 8.96 -8.53
C ILE A 80 -1.26 9.25 -7.16
N GLY A 81 -2.08 9.40 -6.12
CA GLY A 81 -1.61 9.64 -4.76
C GLY A 81 -0.78 8.48 -4.22
N THR A 82 -1.20 7.24 -4.47
CA THR A 82 -0.46 6.05 -4.05
C THR A 82 0.84 5.91 -4.85
N PHE A 83 0.86 6.30 -6.13
CA PHE A 83 2.08 6.33 -6.95
C PHE A 83 3.10 7.31 -6.38
N ILE A 84 2.67 8.54 -6.07
CA ILE A 84 3.52 9.56 -5.44
C ILE A 84 3.98 9.10 -4.05
N LEU A 85 3.09 8.54 -3.23
CA LEU A 85 3.45 8.03 -1.91
C LEU A 85 4.45 6.88 -1.98
N THR A 86 4.28 5.94 -2.91
CA THR A 86 5.21 4.82 -3.07
C THR A 86 6.58 5.31 -3.56
N LEU A 87 6.59 6.33 -4.42
CA LEU A 87 7.83 6.92 -4.95
C LEU A 87 8.61 7.71 -3.88
N ILE A 88 7.93 8.49 -3.04
CA ILE A 88 8.58 9.34 -2.02
C ILE A 88 8.83 8.56 -0.71
N LEU A 89 7.90 7.68 -0.29
CA LEU A 89 7.91 7.03 1.04
C LEU A 89 8.18 5.51 1.01
N GLY A 90 8.16 4.85 -0.16
CA GLY A 90 8.03 3.39 -0.26
C GLY A 90 9.19 2.55 0.28
N LEU A 91 10.37 3.13 0.51
CA LEU A 91 11.56 2.39 0.96
C LEU A 91 11.80 2.52 2.48
N ASN A 92 11.60 3.70 3.08
CA ASN A 92 12.00 3.95 4.47
C ASN A 92 10.83 4.10 5.47
N LEU A 93 9.57 4.07 5.01
CA LEU A 93 8.41 4.30 5.88
C LEU A 93 7.40 3.13 5.88
N PRO A 94 6.67 2.94 7.01
CA PRO A 94 5.66 1.90 7.18
C PRO A 94 4.35 2.23 6.44
N LEU A 95 4.41 2.48 5.14
CA LEU A 95 3.23 2.83 4.35
C LEU A 95 2.22 1.66 4.28
N PRO A 96 2.57 0.46 3.79
CA PRO A 96 1.63 -0.66 3.76
C PRO A 96 1.20 -1.11 5.16
N GLU A 97 2.08 -1.08 6.16
CA GLU A 97 1.76 -1.46 7.55
C GLU A 97 0.74 -0.51 8.17
N SER A 98 0.92 0.81 7.99
CA SER A 98 -0.03 1.80 8.50
C SER A 98 -1.41 1.66 7.85
N LEU A 99 -1.45 1.38 6.54
CA LEU A 99 -2.70 1.09 5.84
C LEU A 99 -3.35 -0.21 6.32
N PHE A 100 -2.56 -1.24 6.60
CA PHE A 100 -3.05 -2.51 7.11
C PHE A 100 -3.71 -2.34 8.49
N VAL A 101 -3.06 -1.60 9.39
CA VAL A 101 -3.60 -1.27 10.72
C VAL A 101 -4.88 -0.44 10.60
N ALA A 102 -4.89 0.57 9.72
CA ALA A 102 -6.09 1.38 9.48
C ALA A 102 -7.26 0.52 8.97
N ALA A 103 -7.00 -0.39 8.02
CA ALA A 103 -8.01 -1.32 7.51
C ALA A 103 -8.59 -2.21 8.62
N ILE A 104 -7.75 -2.74 9.52
CA ILE A 104 -8.21 -3.55 10.66
C ILE A 104 -9.11 -2.73 11.59
N ILE A 105 -8.66 -1.54 12.00
CA ILE A 105 -9.42 -0.66 12.92
C ILE A 105 -10.80 -0.33 12.33
N LEU A 106 -10.84 0.08 11.07
CA LEU A 106 -12.06 0.38 10.33
C LEU A 106 -12.97 -0.84 10.16
N GLY A 107 -12.38 -2.01 9.91
CA GLY A 107 -13.12 -3.27 9.80
C GLY A 107 -13.81 -3.64 11.10
N VAL A 108 -13.07 -3.59 12.22
CA VAL A 108 -13.60 -3.85 13.55
C VAL A 108 -14.68 -2.83 13.92
N TYR A 109 -14.45 -1.54 13.66
CA TYR A 109 -15.43 -0.48 13.91
C TYR A 109 -16.74 -0.73 13.14
N ARG A 110 -16.63 -1.08 11.86
CA ARG A 110 -17.81 -1.35 11.01
C ARG A 110 -18.60 -2.56 11.46
N LEU A 111 -17.92 -3.62 11.93
CA LEU A 111 -18.55 -4.81 12.49
C LEU A 111 -19.27 -4.49 13.81
N ARG A 112 -18.67 -3.69 14.70
CA ARG A 112 -19.33 -3.25 15.94
C ARG A 112 -20.59 -2.44 15.66
N LEU A 113 -20.52 -1.47 14.75
CA LEU A 113 -21.66 -0.58 14.45
C LEU A 113 -22.87 -1.32 13.84
N HIS A 114 -22.64 -2.38 13.06
CA HIS A 114 -23.75 -3.20 12.53
C HIS A 114 -24.43 -4.03 13.62
N ARG A 115 -23.70 -4.43 14.67
CA ARG A 115 -24.26 -5.21 15.79
C ARG A 115 -25.13 -4.36 16.70
N GLU A 116 -24.77 -3.09 16.93
CA GLU A 116 -25.59 -2.16 17.73
C GLU A 116 -26.95 -1.86 17.09
N ARG A 117 -27.02 -1.77 15.75
CA ARG A 117 -28.28 -1.53 15.04
C ARG A 117 -29.20 -2.75 14.99
N GLY A 118 -28.66 -3.96 15.10
CA GLY A 118 -29.45 -5.20 15.13
C GLY A 118 -30.07 -5.51 16.49
N ALA A 119 -29.55 -4.92 17.57
CA ALA A 119 -30.06 -5.15 18.92
C ALA A 119 -31.38 -4.42 19.24
N SER A 120 -31.75 -3.38 18.47
CA SER A 120 -32.96 -2.58 18.72
C SER A 120 -34.20 -3.06 17.96
N GLN A 121 -34.12 -4.11 17.12
CA GLN A 121 -35.25 -4.59 16.30
C GLN A 121 -35.89 -5.90 16.82
N ASN A 122 -35.33 -6.51 17.87
CA ASN A 122 -35.83 -7.77 18.45
C ASN A 122 -36.65 -7.58 19.74
N GLU A 123 -37.06 -6.35 20.06
CA GLU A 123 -37.86 -6.01 21.26
C GLU A 123 -39.19 -5.32 20.89
N SER A 124 -39.81 -5.69 19.76
CA SER A 124 -41.14 -5.21 19.35
C SER A 124 -42.14 -6.35 19.19
#